data_AF-A0A1V6RYJ2-F1
#
_entry.id   AF-A0A1V6RYJ2-F1
#
_cell.length_a   1.000
_cell.length_b   1.000
_cell.length_c   1.000
_cell.angle_alpha   90.00
_cell.angle_beta   90.00
_cell.angle_gamma   90.00
#
_symmetry.space_group_name_H-M   'P 1'
#
loop_
_entity.id
_entity.type
_entity.pdbx_description
1 polymer ?
#
loop_
_entity_poly.entity_id
_entity_poly.type
_entity_poly.pdbx_seq_one_letter_code
_entity_poly.pdbx_strand_id
1 'polypeptide(L)'
;MPDLWDPIVKATESTSRYARLVKLTPNIVGSNVHVQFEYTRGDAAGQNMVSIATQRACDWLLDSTQDLGLNITRILIEGNVAPNKKPSWGAVDSPRGVEVVAWTCISDTVYRAVLKCTTESLYRTFRTTQEGRIRNGRFESNINVTNIITGIFVATGQDVAAIAEGPWGHLTPEYDHESRQLKLTLYFSSLLVRTVGGRTGYEIQREALGTLGCIGPGTKQTPFSGSDCGLFSCA
;
A
#
# COMPACT_ATOMS: atom_id res chain seq x y z
N MET A 1 26.54 -8.56 -0.28
CA MET A 1 26.24 -8.30 1.14
C MET A 1 25.85 -9.54 1.98
N PRO A 2 26.19 -10.81 1.66
CA PRO A 2 25.87 -11.93 2.57
C PRO A 2 26.44 -11.73 3.98
N ASP A 3 27.67 -11.21 4.08
CA ASP A 3 28.42 -11.13 5.34
C ASP A 3 27.92 -10.03 6.31
N LEU A 4 27.05 -9.12 5.84
CA LEU A 4 26.48 -8.04 6.65
C LEU A 4 25.01 -8.29 7.04
N TRP A 5 24.38 -9.34 6.50
CA TRP A 5 22.98 -9.61 6.72
C TRP A 5 22.67 -9.87 8.20
N ASP A 6 23.32 -10.86 8.82
CA ASP A 6 23.02 -11.26 10.20
C ASP A 6 23.24 -10.13 11.23
N PRO A 7 24.34 -9.35 11.17
CA PRO A 7 24.51 -8.21 12.05
C PRO A 7 23.44 -7.12 11.87
N ILE A 8 23.05 -6.83 10.62
CA ILE A 8 22.00 -5.84 10.32
C ILE A 8 20.63 -6.33 10.83
N VAL A 9 20.29 -7.60 10.60
CA VAL A 9 19.07 -8.22 11.15
C VAL A 9 19.07 -8.09 12.66
N LYS A 10 20.16 -8.47 13.34
CA LYS A 10 20.27 -8.37 14.80
C LYS A 10 20.10 -6.93 15.29
N ALA A 11 20.71 -5.95 14.62
CA ALA A 11 20.60 -4.55 14.99
C ALA A 11 19.16 -4.03 14.81
N THR A 12 18.55 -4.27 13.65
CA THR A 12 17.18 -3.82 13.35
C THR A 12 16.14 -4.43 14.28
N GLU A 13 16.14 -5.76 14.43
CA GLU A 13 15.12 -6.50 15.18
C GLU A 13 15.23 -6.34 16.70
N SER A 14 16.38 -5.86 17.22
CA SER A 14 16.54 -5.52 18.64
C SER A 14 15.60 -4.42 19.14
N THR A 15 15.06 -3.62 18.22
CA THR A 15 14.21 -2.47 18.55
C THR A 15 12.73 -2.81 18.70
N SER A 16 12.28 -3.96 18.17
CA SER A 16 10.87 -4.32 18.16
C SER A 16 10.65 -5.82 17.98
N ARG A 17 9.74 -6.38 18.78
CA ARG A 17 9.27 -7.76 18.60
C ARG A 17 8.45 -7.98 17.33
N TYR A 18 8.03 -6.93 16.63
CA TYR A 18 7.19 -7.01 15.42
C TYR A 18 7.90 -6.63 14.12
N ALA A 19 9.02 -5.90 14.19
CA ALA A 19 9.80 -5.58 13.00
C ALA A 19 10.66 -6.80 12.67
N ARG A 20 10.44 -7.41 11.50
CA ARG A 20 11.38 -8.41 10.96
C ARG A 20 11.89 -7.95 9.62
N LEU A 21 13.21 -7.91 9.47
CA LEU A 21 13.84 -7.49 8.22
C LEU A 21 13.72 -8.62 7.20
N VAL A 22 13.10 -8.34 6.06
CA VAL A 22 12.81 -9.34 5.02
C VAL A 22 13.81 -9.23 3.88
N LYS A 23 14.17 -7.99 3.51
CA LYS A 23 14.99 -7.73 2.33
C LYS A 23 15.73 -6.40 2.45
N LEU A 24 16.92 -6.38 1.87
CA LEU A 24 17.74 -5.19 1.66
C LEU A 24 18.02 -5.05 0.17
N THR A 25 17.63 -3.92 -0.42
CA THR A 25 17.88 -3.64 -1.84
C THR A 25 18.80 -2.43 -1.97
N PRO A 26 20.12 -2.63 -2.18
CA PRO A 26 21.06 -1.53 -2.38
C PRO A 26 21.02 -1.02 -3.82
N ASN A 27 21.05 0.30 -3.98
CA ASN A 27 21.14 1.01 -5.26
C ASN A 27 22.23 2.06 -5.18
N ILE A 28 23.21 2.01 -6.08
CA ILE A 28 24.33 2.96 -6.11
C ILE A 28 23.96 4.14 -7.01
N VAL A 29 24.07 5.36 -6.48
CA VAL A 29 23.84 6.61 -7.21
C VAL A 29 25.03 7.53 -6.99
N GLY A 30 25.92 7.60 -7.98
CA GLY A 30 27.19 8.30 -7.85
C GLY A 30 28.02 7.70 -6.70
N SER A 31 28.43 8.54 -5.76
CA SER A 31 29.18 8.12 -4.57
C SER A 31 28.29 7.71 -3.39
N ASN A 32 26.98 7.65 -3.57
CA ASN A 32 26.02 7.30 -2.52
C ASN A 32 25.46 5.89 -2.74
N VAL A 33 25.15 5.19 -1.64
CA VAL A 33 24.41 3.93 -1.68
C VAL A 33 23.07 4.15 -0.99
N HIS A 34 21.99 4.00 -1.75
CA HIS A 34 20.63 4.03 -1.23
C HIS A 34 20.19 2.59 -0.95
N VAL A 35 19.96 2.26 0.32
CA VAL A 35 19.53 0.91 0.71
C VAL A 35 18.08 0.95 1.13
N GLN A 36 17.22 0.21 0.43
CA GLN A 36 15.84 0.02 0.82
C GLN A 36 15.73 -1.14 1.81
N PHE A 37 15.21 -0.84 3.01
CA PHE A 37 14.93 -1.84 4.05
C PHE A 37 13.45 -2.23 4.00
N GLU A 38 13.18 -3.51 3.79
CA GLU A 38 11.83 -4.06 3.75
C GLU A 38 11.56 -4.88 5.01
N TYR A 39 10.45 -4.60 5.69
CA TYR A 39 10.10 -5.22 6.98
C TYR A 39 8.69 -5.78 6.97
N THR A 40 8.46 -6.92 7.65
CA THR A 40 7.11 -7.27 8.13
C THR A 40 6.77 -6.47 9.39
N ARG A 41 5.48 -6.14 9.59
CA ARG A 41 5.07 -5.14 10.61
C ARG A 41 3.79 -5.44 11.42
N GLY A 42 3.26 -6.65 11.39
CA GLY A 42 1.99 -6.97 12.04
C GLY A 42 0.85 -6.01 11.64
N ASP A 43 -0.04 -5.70 12.58
CA ASP A 43 -1.23 -4.85 12.34
C ASP A 43 -1.00 -3.33 12.42
N ALA A 44 0.23 -2.92 12.73
CA ALA A 44 0.61 -1.51 12.70
C ALA A 44 0.84 -1.04 11.25
N ALA A 45 0.74 0.27 11.02
CA ALA A 45 1.24 0.89 9.78
C ALA A 45 2.77 0.76 9.71
N GLY A 46 3.41 0.82 10.89
CA GLY A 46 4.79 0.46 11.12
C GLY A 46 5.83 1.48 10.67
N GLN A 47 5.44 2.66 10.15
CA GLN A 47 6.37 3.72 9.73
C GLN A 47 7.37 4.10 10.84
N ASN A 48 6.90 4.45 12.05
CA ASN A 48 7.80 4.80 13.16
C ASN A 48 8.68 3.62 13.58
N MET A 49 8.11 2.41 13.61
CA MET A 49 8.81 1.21 14.01
C MET A 49 9.97 0.88 13.06
N VAL A 50 9.76 0.98 11.74
CA VAL A 50 10.82 0.72 10.76
C VAL A 50 11.85 1.84 10.74
N SER A 51 11.48 3.09 11.00
CA SER A 51 12.45 4.18 11.11
C SER A 51 13.40 3.97 12.30
N ILE A 52 12.87 3.56 13.46
CA ILE A 52 13.69 3.26 14.65
C ILE A 52 14.58 2.04 14.40
N ALA A 53 14.04 0.97 13.82
CA ALA A 53 14.81 -0.24 13.49
C ALA A 53 15.95 0.08 12.50
N THR A 54 15.65 0.86 11.46
CA THR A 54 16.63 1.26 10.45
C THR A 54 17.69 2.17 11.05
N GLN A 55 17.30 3.16 11.88
CA GLN A 55 18.26 4.01 12.60
C GLN A 55 19.23 3.18 13.42
N ARG A 56 18.73 2.16 14.15
CA ARG A 56 19.59 1.30 14.97
C ARG A 56 20.63 0.55 14.14
N ALA A 57 20.27 0.09 12.94
CA ALA A 57 21.22 -0.52 12.01
C ALA A 57 22.20 0.50 11.42
N CYS A 58 21.73 1.72 11.13
CA CYS A 58 22.61 2.80 10.67
C CYS A 58 23.64 3.19 11.75
N ASP A 59 23.23 3.30 13.01
CA ASP A 59 24.14 3.58 14.13
C ASP A 59 25.18 2.48 14.26
N TRP A 60 24.76 1.21 14.24
CA TRP A 60 25.67 0.08 14.28
C TRP A 60 26.67 0.07 13.11
N LEU A 61 26.21 0.38 11.89
CA LEU A 61 27.07 0.49 10.70
C LEU A 61 28.10 1.61 10.87
N LEU A 62 27.70 2.78 11.37
CA LEU A 62 28.61 3.91 11.64
C LEU A 62 29.66 3.52 12.70
N ASP A 63 29.24 2.90 13.79
CA ASP A 63 30.13 2.45 14.86
C ASP A 63 31.13 1.39 14.37
N SER A 64 30.71 0.51 13.45
CA SER A 64 31.52 -0.60 12.93
C SER A 64 32.26 -0.27 11.63
N THR A 65 32.17 0.97 11.13
CA THR A 65 32.62 1.33 9.78
C THR A 65 34.11 1.02 9.55
N GLN A 66 34.96 1.34 10.51
CA GLN A 66 36.41 1.09 10.42
C GLN A 66 36.74 -0.41 10.42
N ASP A 67 36.12 -1.17 11.32
CA ASP A 67 36.32 -2.62 11.44
C ASP A 67 35.87 -3.37 10.18
N LEU A 68 34.85 -2.86 9.50
CA LEU A 68 34.33 -3.39 8.25
C LEU A 68 35.15 -2.95 7.02
N GLY A 69 36.19 -2.12 7.20
CA GLY A 69 36.97 -1.56 6.10
C GLY A 69 36.16 -0.62 5.19
N LEU A 70 35.06 -0.07 5.70
CA LEU A 70 34.21 0.87 4.99
C LEU A 70 34.61 2.31 5.33
N ASN A 71 34.31 3.25 4.43
CA ASN A 71 34.49 4.69 4.68
C ASN A 71 33.15 5.41 4.54
N ILE A 72 32.25 5.15 5.48
CA ILE A 72 30.93 5.78 5.55
C ILE A 72 31.07 7.11 6.29
N THR A 73 30.89 8.22 5.59
CA THR A 73 31.04 9.57 6.17
C THR A 73 29.76 10.09 6.82
N ARG A 74 28.60 9.66 6.32
CA ARG A 74 27.28 10.07 6.80
C ARG A 74 26.22 9.07 6.36
N ILE A 75 25.20 8.88 7.20
CA ILE A 75 23.98 8.15 6.85
C ILE A 75 22.77 9.08 7.01
N LEU A 76 21.80 8.91 6.11
CA LEU A 76 20.47 9.51 6.17
C LEU A 76 19.44 8.37 6.18
N ILE A 77 18.51 8.36 7.14
CA ILE A 77 17.46 7.32 7.19
C ILE A 77 16.52 7.45 5.99
N GLU A 78 16.10 8.68 5.66
CA GLU A 78 15.15 8.95 4.58
C GLU A 78 15.90 9.45 3.34
N GLY A 79 16.24 8.50 2.47
CA GLY A 79 16.91 8.77 1.19
C GLY A 79 15.95 8.99 0.01
N ASN A 80 14.64 9.12 0.24
CA ASN A 80 13.58 9.24 -0.77
C ASN A 80 13.47 8.08 -1.79
N VAL A 81 14.11 6.93 -1.53
CA VAL A 81 13.86 5.70 -2.31
C VAL A 81 12.57 5.03 -1.86
N ALA A 82 12.25 5.10 -0.56
CA ALA A 82 10.94 4.73 -0.07
C ALA A 82 9.92 5.81 -0.49
N PRO A 83 8.79 5.44 -1.13
CA PRO A 83 7.82 6.42 -1.61
C PRO A 83 6.92 6.97 -0.50
N ASN A 84 7.50 7.29 0.65
CA ASN A 84 6.77 7.73 1.83
C ASN A 84 6.06 9.06 1.52
N LYS A 85 4.73 8.98 1.37
CA LYS A 85 3.83 10.11 1.07
C LYS A 85 4.17 10.80 -0.25
N LYS A 86 4.73 10.05 -1.21
CA LYS A 86 5.11 10.57 -2.53
C LYS A 86 4.73 9.56 -3.61
N PRO A 87 4.16 10.01 -4.73
CA PRO A 87 3.85 9.11 -5.83
C PRO A 87 5.16 8.59 -6.44
N SER A 88 5.24 7.28 -6.68
CA SER A 88 6.38 6.67 -7.38
C SER A 88 5.97 5.37 -8.06
N TRP A 89 6.71 4.99 -9.11
CA TRP A 89 6.59 3.65 -9.69
C TRP A 89 6.97 2.53 -8.71
N GLY A 90 7.89 2.82 -7.77
CA GLY A 90 8.30 1.86 -6.73
C GLY A 90 7.14 1.40 -5.83
N ALA A 91 6.09 2.21 -5.66
CA ALA A 91 4.89 1.81 -4.91
C ALA A 91 3.98 0.83 -5.69
N VAL A 92 4.19 0.71 -7.00
CA VAL A 92 3.53 -0.27 -7.88
C VAL A 92 4.37 -1.53 -8.01
N ASP A 93 5.68 -1.37 -8.22
CA ASP A 93 6.63 -2.46 -8.43
C ASP A 93 6.98 -3.23 -7.14
N SER A 94 7.11 -2.51 -6.03
CA SER A 94 7.42 -3.06 -4.70
C SER A 94 6.37 -2.58 -3.70
N PRO A 95 5.16 -3.15 -3.74
CA PRO A 95 4.03 -2.69 -2.95
C PRO A 95 4.27 -2.70 -1.45
N ARG A 96 3.59 -1.79 -0.75
CA ARG A 96 3.70 -1.61 0.71
C ARG A 96 2.33 -1.55 1.35
N GLY A 97 2.19 -2.27 2.47
CA GLY A 97 0.95 -2.28 3.24
C GLY A 97 0.14 -3.52 2.94
N VAL A 98 -1.09 -3.33 2.47
CA VAL A 98 -2.01 -4.41 2.11
C VAL A 98 -2.34 -4.31 0.63
N GLU A 99 -2.16 -5.41 -0.09
CA GLU A 99 -2.65 -5.58 -1.46
C GLU A 99 -4.11 -6.04 -1.42
N VAL A 100 -4.95 -5.45 -2.28
CA VAL A 100 -6.39 -5.73 -2.27
C VAL A 100 -6.92 -5.84 -3.70
N VAL A 101 -7.65 -6.92 -3.98
CA VAL A 101 -8.48 -7.07 -5.18
C VAL A 101 -9.93 -7.10 -4.74
N ALA A 102 -10.74 -6.19 -5.29
CA ALA A 102 -12.19 -6.22 -5.17
C ALA A 102 -12.81 -6.47 -6.54
N TRP A 103 -13.89 -7.23 -6.63
CA TRP A 103 -14.63 -7.37 -7.88
C TRP A 103 -16.13 -7.46 -7.65
N THR A 104 -16.88 -7.11 -8.69
CA THR A 104 -18.34 -7.27 -8.74
C THR A 104 -18.78 -7.50 -10.19
N CYS A 105 -19.94 -8.13 -10.37
CA CYS A 105 -20.62 -8.23 -11.66
C CYS A 105 -22.06 -7.76 -11.49
N ILE A 106 -22.47 -6.78 -12.29
CA ILE A 106 -23.80 -6.18 -12.19
C ILE A 106 -24.51 -6.27 -13.55
N SER A 107 -25.79 -6.65 -13.52
CA SER A 107 -26.61 -6.83 -14.73
C SER A 107 -27.03 -5.50 -15.35
N ASP A 108 -27.27 -5.50 -16.68
CA ASP A 108 -27.75 -4.32 -17.42
C ASP A 108 -29.04 -3.72 -16.85
N THR A 109 -29.92 -4.58 -16.32
CA THR A 109 -31.18 -4.15 -15.67
C THR A 109 -30.90 -3.23 -14.49
N VAL A 110 -29.95 -3.59 -13.63
CA VAL A 110 -29.58 -2.79 -12.45
C VAL A 110 -28.90 -1.49 -12.87
N TYR A 111 -27.99 -1.54 -13.86
CA TYR A 111 -27.37 -0.34 -14.41
C TYR A 111 -28.40 0.66 -14.95
N ARG A 112 -29.37 0.20 -15.72
CA ARG A 112 -30.44 1.07 -16.25
C ARG A 112 -31.34 1.61 -15.16
N ALA A 113 -31.71 0.77 -14.20
CA ALA A 113 -32.62 1.15 -13.13
C ALA A 113 -31.97 2.16 -12.16
N VAL A 114 -30.70 1.97 -11.79
CA VAL A 114 -30.01 2.74 -10.75
C VAL A 114 -29.12 3.82 -11.36
N LEU A 115 -28.19 3.44 -12.24
CA LEU A 115 -27.15 4.31 -12.79
C LEU A 115 -27.60 5.05 -14.06
N LYS A 116 -28.79 4.73 -14.58
CA LYS A 116 -29.42 5.36 -15.76
C LYS A 116 -28.54 5.28 -17.02
N CYS A 117 -27.72 4.24 -17.12
CA CYS A 117 -26.87 3.95 -18.26
C CYS A 117 -26.94 2.45 -18.61
N THR A 118 -26.31 2.06 -19.72
CA THR A 118 -26.13 0.64 -20.07
C THR A 118 -24.75 0.17 -19.66
N THR A 119 -24.65 -1.12 -19.35
CA THR A 119 -23.37 -1.82 -19.14
C THR A 119 -22.38 -1.57 -20.28
N GLU A 120 -22.87 -1.67 -21.53
CA GLU A 120 -22.08 -1.40 -22.73
C GLU A 120 -21.55 0.04 -22.79
N SER A 121 -22.42 1.03 -22.52
CA SER A 121 -22.04 2.44 -22.54
C SER A 121 -20.95 2.70 -21.51
N LEU A 122 -21.08 2.13 -20.31
CA LEU A 122 -20.11 2.31 -19.25
C LEU A 122 -18.78 1.60 -19.57
N TYR A 123 -18.82 0.38 -20.13
CA TYR A 123 -17.65 -0.32 -20.64
C TYR A 123 -16.88 0.53 -21.66
N ARG A 124 -17.58 1.10 -22.64
CA ARG A 124 -17.00 1.99 -23.65
C ARG A 124 -16.37 3.23 -23.00
N THR A 125 -17.03 3.85 -22.02
CA THR A 125 -16.47 4.98 -21.28
C THR A 125 -15.17 4.61 -20.56
N PHE A 126 -15.11 3.46 -19.88
CA PHE A 126 -13.88 3.01 -19.24
C PHE A 126 -12.76 2.78 -20.25
N ARG A 127 -13.05 2.12 -21.38
CA ARG A 127 -12.08 1.92 -22.47
C ARG A 127 -11.56 3.24 -23.03
N THR A 128 -12.44 4.18 -23.38
CA THR A 128 -12.05 5.49 -23.92
C THR A 128 -11.20 6.29 -22.93
N THR A 129 -11.58 6.31 -21.64
CA THR A 129 -10.80 7.02 -20.63
C THR A 129 -9.46 6.35 -20.36
N GLN A 130 -9.36 5.02 -20.48
CA GLN A 130 -8.09 4.29 -20.36
C GLN A 130 -7.07 4.75 -21.41
N GLU A 131 -7.48 4.88 -22.68
CA GLU A 131 -6.61 5.42 -23.74
C GLU A 131 -6.11 6.84 -23.42
N GLY A 132 -6.99 7.69 -22.88
CA GLY A 132 -6.62 9.02 -22.41
C GLY A 132 -5.59 9.01 -21.27
N ARG A 133 -5.70 8.05 -20.33
CA ARG A 133 -4.73 7.88 -19.23
C ARG A 133 -3.37 7.43 -19.76
N ILE A 134 -3.34 6.45 -20.66
CA ILE A 134 -2.12 5.95 -21.31
C ILE A 134 -1.40 7.10 -22.02
N ARG A 135 -2.13 7.87 -22.84
CA ARG A 135 -1.59 9.02 -23.56
C ARG A 135 -1.00 10.09 -22.63
N ASN A 136 -1.52 10.23 -21.42
CA ASN A 136 -1.06 11.19 -20.42
C ASN A 136 0.08 10.63 -19.52
N GLY A 137 0.58 9.42 -19.78
CA GLY A 137 1.62 8.80 -18.94
C GLY A 137 1.15 8.51 -17.51
N ARG A 138 -0.16 8.34 -17.29
CA ARG A 138 -0.68 7.95 -15.98
C ARG A 138 -0.44 6.47 -15.77
N PHE A 139 0.20 6.14 -14.66
CA PHE A 139 0.45 4.76 -14.28
C PHE A 139 -0.75 4.10 -13.59
N GLU A 140 -1.71 4.87 -13.09
CA GLU A 140 -2.95 4.39 -12.48
C GLU A 140 -4.11 4.30 -13.49
N SER A 141 -5.05 3.38 -13.27
CA SER A 141 -6.26 3.22 -14.09
C SER A 141 -7.50 3.22 -13.22
N ASN A 142 -7.96 4.40 -12.78
CA ASN A 142 -9.19 4.51 -12.00
C ASN A 142 -9.90 5.86 -12.27
N ILE A 143 -11.08 6.06 -11.67
CA ILE A 143 -11.83 7.33 -11.78
C ILE A 143 -11.57 8.24 -10.58
N ASN A 144 -11.89 7.80 -9.37
CA ASN A 144 -11.89 8.65 -8.17
C ASN A 144 -11.65 7.85 -6.88
N VAL A 145 -10.85 6.79 -6.92
CA VAL A 145 -10.59 5.93 -5.74
C VAL A 145 -10.04 6.74 -4.57
N THR A 146 -9.23 7.75 -4.87
CA THR A 146 -8.68 8.70 -3.90
C THR A 146 -9.74 9.34 -3.03
N ASN A 147 -10.91 9.71 -3.57
CA ASN A 147 -11.98 10.32 -2.78
C ASN A 147 -12.52 9.35 -1.73
N ILE A 148 -12.78 8.10 -2.13
CA ILE A 148 -13.34 7.06 -1.27
C ILE A 148 -12.33 6.68 -0.18
N ILE A 149 -11.08 6.41 -0.57
CA ILE A 149 -10.02 6.04 0.36
C ILE A 149 -9.72 7.20 1.33
N THR A 150 -9.76 8.45 0.88
CA THR A 150 -9.61 9.63 1.76
C THR A 150 -10.70 9.67 2.82
N GLY A 151 -11.96 9.50 2.43
CA GLY A 151 -13.08 9.47 3.38
C GLY A 151 -12.90 8.38 4.44
N ILE A 152 -12.54 7.17 4.02
CA ILE A 152 -12.28 6.04 4.92
C ILE A 152 -11.09 6.35 5.85
N PHE A 153 -9.99 6.90 5.31
CA PHE A 153 -8.78 7.21 6.07
C PHE A 153 -9.04 8.25 7.15
N VAL A 154 -9.79 9.29 6.83
CA VAL A 154 -10.20 10.32 7.80
C VAL A 154 -11.10 9.71 8.87
N ALA A 155 -12.13 8.96 8.48
CA ALA A 155 -13.10 8.37 9.39
C ALA A 155 -12.46 7.37 10.38
N THR A 156 -11.50 6.56 9.90
CA THR A 156 -10.89 5.47 10.69
C THR A 156 -9.54 5.85 11.31
N GLY A 157 -9.13 7.13 11.23
CA GLY A 157 -7.91 7.61 11.89
C GLY A 157 -6.61 7.15 11.24
N GLN A 158 -6.62 6.87 9.93
CA GLN A 158 -5.41 6.55 9.16
C GLN A 158 -4.55 7.80 8.92
N ASP A 159 -3.37 7.62 8.35
CA ASP A 159 -2.54 8.75 7.92
C ASP A 159 -2.99 9.20 6.52
N VAL A 160 -3.74 10.30 6.46
CA VAL A 160 -4.28 10.85 5.20
C VAL A 160 -3.16 11.22 4.22
N ALA A 161 -1.97 11.58 4.69
CA ALA A 161 -0.87 11.90 3.79
C ALA A 161 -0.33 10.66 3.06
N ALA A 162 -0.58 9.45 3.57
CA ALA A 162 -0.23 8.20 2.88
C ALA A 162 -1.02 8.01 1.57
N ILE A 163 -2.07 8.80 1.33
CA ILE A 163 -2.80 8.80 0.06
C ILE A 163 -1.94 9.34 -1.08
N ALA A 164 -0.94 10.17 -0.79
CA ALA A 164 0.00 10.66 -1.81
C ALA A 164 0.97 9.56 -2.30
N GLU A 165 1.25 8.55 -1.48
CA GLU A 165 1.90 7.32 -1.93
C GLU A 165 0.95 6.46 -2.78
N GLY A 166 -0.35 6.66 -2.56
CA GLY A 166 -1.39 6.22 -3.47
C GLY A 166 -1.97 4.87 -3.07
N PRO A 167 -3.30 4.76 -2.95
CA PRO A 167 -3.98 3.55 -3.36
C PRO A 167 -3.88 3.47 -4.88
N TRP A 168 -2.75 3.00 -5.41
CA TRP A 168 -2.61 2.78 -6.85
C TRP A 168 -3.70 1.82 -7.29
N GLY A 169 -4.72 2.38 -7.95
CA GLY A 169 -5.93 1.66 -8.31
C GLY A 169 -5.91 1.29 -9.78
N HIS A 170 -6.08 0.01 -10.05
CA HIS A 170 -6.27 -0.52 -11.40
C HIS A 170 -7.67 -1.13 -11.53
N LEU A 171 -8.56 -0.37 -12.16
CA LEU A 171 -9.91 -0.77 -12.53
C LEU A 171 -9.89 -1.41 -13.92
N THR A 172 -10.28 -2.68 -13.97
CA THR A 172 -10.41 -3.48 -15.18
C THR A 172 -11.89 -3.77 -15.43
N PRO A 173 -12.46 -3.27 -16.53
CA PRO A 173 -13.80 -3.62 -16.96
C PRO A 173 -13.78 -4.81 -17.95
N GLU A 174 -14.64 -5.79 -17.72
CA GLU A 174 -14.86 -6.94 -18.60
C GLU A 174 -16.34 -6.98 -18.98
N TYR A 175 -16.64 -6.86 -20.28
CA TYR A 175 -18.03 -6.82 -20.77
C TYR A 175 -18.37 -8.07 -21.57
N ASP A 176 -19.45 -8.73 -21.17
CA ASP A 176 -20.00 -9.90 -21.87
C ASP A 176 -21.10 -9.44 -22.84
N HIS A 177 -20.85 -9.63 -24.14
CA HIS A 177 -21.75 -9.24 -25.21
C HIS A 177 -23.02 -10.10 -25.30
N GLU A 178 -22.97 -11.36 -24.85
CA GLU A 178 -24.12 -12.27 -24.86
C GLU A 178 -25.03 -11.98 -23.66
N SER A 179 -24.45 -11.99 -22.45
CA SER A 179 -25.23 -11.88 -21.22
C SER A 179 -25.61 -10.45 -20.85
N ARG A 180 -25.00 -9.44 -21.45
CA ARG A 180 -25.33 -8.04 -21.10
C ARG A 180 -24.59 -7.58 -19.84
N GLN A 181 -23.63 -8.34 -19.33
CA GLN A 181 -23.08 -8.11 -17.99
C GLN A 181 -21.74 -7.36 -18.05
N LEU A 182 -21.53 -6.49 -17.06
CA LEU A 182 -20.26 -5.82 -16.85
C LEU A 182 -19.68 -6.26 -15.52
N LYS A 183 -18.54 -6.95 -15.60
CA LYS A 183 -17.71 -7.26 -14.45
C LYS A 183 -16.67 -6.16 -14.29
N LEU A 184 -16.51 -5.69 -13.06
CA LEU A 184 -15.53 -4.69 -12.68
C LEU A 184 -14.61 -5.29 -11.63
N THR A 185 -13.30 -5.25 -11.89
CA THR A 185 -12.27 -5.63 -10.93
C THR A 185 -11.44 -4.41 -10.60
N LEU A 186 -11.23 -4.14 -9.31
CA LEU A 186 -10.40 -3.05 -8.82
C LEU A 186 -9.27 -3.64 -7.97
N TYR A 187 -8.05 -3.44 -8.43
CA TYR A 187 -6.84 -3.83 -7.72
C TYR A 187 -6.16 -2.62 -7.09
N PHE A 188 -5.73 -2.75 -5.84
CA PHE A 188 -4.88 -1.81 -5.12
C PHE A 188 -3.56 -2.50 -4.76
N SER A 189 -2.44 -1.95 -5.24
CA SER A 189 -1.11 -2.49 -4.91
C SER A 189 -0.67 -2.14 -3.49
N SER A 190 -0.99 -0.94 -3.00
CA SER A 190 -0.47 -0.46 -1.72
C SER A 190 -1.53 0.29 -0.92
N LEU A 191 -2.13 -0.37 0.07
CA LEU A 191 -2.96 0.29 1.09
C LEU A 191 -2.24 0.32 2.43
N LEU A 192 -1.75 1.49 2.81
CA LEU A 192 -1.11 1.72 4.11
C LEU A 192 -2.15 1.92 5.22
N VAL A 193 -2.82 0.84 5.58
CA VAL A 193 -3.84 0.80 6.64
C VAL A 193 -3.31 0.18 7.93
N ARG A 194 -3.95 0.55 9.05
CA ARG A 194 -3.71 -0.01 10.37
C ARG A 194 -4.99 -0.11 11.19
N THR A 195 -5.02 -1.08 12.09
CA THR A 195 -6.08 -1.25 13.09
C THR A 195 -5.59 -0.93 14.51
N VAL A 196 -4.26 -0.80 14.68
CA VAL A 196 -3.60 -0.46 15.95
C VAL A 196 -2.63 0.71 15.78
N GLY A 197 -2.63 1.62 16.76
CA GLY A 197 -1.69 2.74 16.88
C GLY A 197 -2.05 4.00 16.08
N GLY A 198 -1.34 5.08 16.37
CA GLY A 198 -1.66 6.40 15.80
C GLY A 198 -3.04 6.88 16.26
N ARG A 199 -3.82 7.44 15.33
CA ARG A 199 -5.16 8.00 15.65
C ARG A 199 -6.27 6.95 15.69
N THR A 200 -6.00 5.66 15.42
CA THR A 200 -7.04 4.61 15.50
C THR A 200 -7.51 4.34 16.93
N GLY A 201 -6.77 4.80 17.94
CA GLY A 201 -7.13 4.67 19.34
C GLY A 201 -8.09 5.73 19.86
N TYR A 202 -8.35 6.79 19.08
CA TYR A 202 -9.32 7.83 19.46
C TYR A 202 -10.74 7.29 19.37
N GLU A 203 -11.59 7.69 20.31
CA GLU A 203 -12.92 7.10 20.53
C GLU A 203 -13.77 7.05 19.24
N ILE A 204 -13.88 8.18 18.53
CA ILE A 204 -14.66 8.29 17.30
C ILE A 204 -14.07 7.42 16.17
N GLN A 205 -12.75 7.49 15.96
CA GLN A 205 -12.08 6.71 14.92
C GLN A 205 -12.13 5.20 15.20
N ARG A 206 -12.10 4.82 16.48
CA ARG A 206 -12.23 3.44 16.94
C ARG A 206 -13.64 2.92 16.70
N GLU A 207 -14.67 3.73 16.95
CA GLU A 207 -16.06 3.38 16.63
C GLU A 207 -16.23 3.11 15.13
N ALA A 208 -15.70 3.98 14.27
CA ALA A 208 -15.73 3.79 12.82
C ALA A 208 -15.02 2.50 12.37
N LEU A 209 -13.90 2.14 13.00
CA LEU A 209 -13.25 0.84 12.79
C LEU A 209 -14.10 -0.34 13.29
N GLY A 210 -14.87 -0.14 14.35
CA GLY A 210 -15.83 -1.11 14.89
C GLY A 210 -16.92 -1.48 13.92
N THR A 211 -17.46 -0.49 13.20
CA THR A 211 -18.45 -0.71 12.13
C THR A 211 -17.91 -1.59 11.01
N LEU A 212 -16.59 -1.58 10.78
CA LEU A 212 -15.92 -2.42 9.79
C LEU A 212 -15.46 -3.79 10.34
N GLY A 213 -15.63 -4.05 11.64
CA GLY A 213 -15.10 -5.26 12.29
C GLY A 213 -13.57 -5.27 12.42
N CYS A 214 -12.93 -4.10 12.34
CA CYS A 214 -11.47 -3.95 12.22
C CYS A 214 -10.83 -3.33 13.47
N ILE A 215 -11.24 -3.76 14.67
CA ILE A 215 -10.67 -3.27 15.94
C ILE A 215 -9.62 -4.23 16.47
N GLY A 216 -8.40 -3.71 16.66
CA GLY A 216 -7.35 -4.38 17.43
C GLY A 216 -6.41 -5.25 16.60
N PRO A 217 -5.53 -6.01 17.26
CA PRO A 217 -4.59 -6.91 16.60
C PRO A 217 -5.32 -8.05 15.86
N GLY A 218 -4.76 -8.50 14.74
CA GLY A 218 -5.27 -9.59 13.92
C GLY A 218 -6.42 -9.23 12.97
N THR A 219 -6.92 -7.98 13.00
CA THR A 219 -8.10 -7.58 12.22
C THR A 219 -7.77 -6.79 10.96
N LYS A 220 -6.49 -6.70 10.56
CA LYS A 220 -6.05 -5.92 9.40
C LYS A 220 -6.40 -6.59 8.06
N GLN A 221 -6.54 -7.92 8.04
CA GLN A 221 -6.75 -8.73 6.83
C GLN A 221 -8.13 -9.42 6.77
N THR A 222 -9.11 -8.96 7.54
CA THR A 222 -10.45 -9.60 7.58
C THR A 222 -11.12 -9.54 6.20
N PRO A 223 -11.37 -10.67 5.51
CA PRO A 223 -12.03 -10.65 4.21
C PRO A 223 -13.51 -10.32 4.36
N PHE A 224 -14.04 -9.44 3.51
CA PHE A 224 -15.49 -9.33 3.32
C PHE A 224 -15.97 -10.52 2.47
N SER A 225 -16.83 -11.36 3.03
CA SER A 225 -17.43 -12.51 2.34
C SER A 225 -18.87 -12.18 1.90
N GLY A 226 -19.02 -11.75 0.64
CA GLY A 226 -20.32 -11.63 -0.03
C GLY A 226 -20.32 -12.46 -1.32
N SER A 227 -21.42 -13.14 -1.64
CA SER A 227 -21.52 -14.03 -2.81
C SER A 227 -21.42 -13.30 -4.16
N ASP A 228 -21.73 -12.00 -4.20
CA ASP A 228 -21.81 -11.19 -5.44
C ASP A 228 -20.73 -10.08 -5.51
N CYS A 229 -19.92 -9.94 -4.46
CA CYS A 229 -18.79 -9.03 -4.36
C CYS A 229 -17.66 -9.71 -3.58
N GLY A 230 -16.59 -10.09 -4.27
CA GLY A 230 -15.41 -10.69 -3.63
C GLY A 230 -14.37 -9.64 -3.28
N LEU A 231 -13.88 -9.67 -2.04
CA LEU A 231 -12.68 -8.96 -1.60
C LEU A 231 -11.60 -10.00 -1.29
N PHE A 232 -10.50 -9.97 -2.04
CA PHE A 232 -9.30 -10.74 -1.74
C PHE A 232 -8.22 -9.78 -1.27
N SER A 233 -7.65 -10.03 -0.09
CA SER A 233 -6.42 -9.37 0.33
C SER A 233 -5.26 -10.32 0.02
N CYS A 234 -4.28 -9.84 -0.74
CA CYS A 234 -2.98 -10.49 -0.87
C CYS A 234 -2.03 -9.90 0.19
N ALA A 235 -1.17 -10.75 0.74
CA ALA A 235 -0.25 -10.42 1.83
C ALA A 235 1.09 -9.91 1.32
#